data_AF-A0A6S6TG87-F1
#
_entry.id   AF-A0A6S6TG87-F1
#
_cell.length_a   1.000
_cell.length_b   1.000
_cell.length_c   1.000
_cell.angle_alpha   90.00
_cell.angle_beta   90.00
_cell.angle_gamma   90.00
#
_symmetry.space_group_name_H-M   'P 1'
#
loop_
_entity.id
_entity.type
_entity.pdbx_description
1 polymer ?
#
loop_
_entity_poly.entity_id
_entity_poly.type
_entity_poly.pdbx_seq_one_letter_code
_entity_poly.pdbx_strand_id
1 'polypeptide(L)'
;MLERDDDERMNLIRESIEFVYDKEDAVLAYDAVSTLIKDYQERIKNEPYLLNEKDVILITYGDQIFHEGETALATLNRFLNEYVQDSINSVHILPFYPYSSDDGFSIVDYKAVCPLKGSWKDVKALSENHRLMFDGVINHMSQLSLWFEKFLANDPEYDNFFIQLDPSLDLSKVVRPRTTPLLSEYVDGEGYIRNVWTTFSNDQVDLNYANYKVLIRVLDVLLFYVEQGASLLRLDAIAFIWKQIGTSCVHLPKTHVLIQLMREVIHAVAPEVIIITETNVPHDENISYFGKGDDEAQMVYNFALPPLLAYSILAGDTTKLTAWANSLELPSDKVCFFNFTASHDGVGVRAVSDILESKELNFLVESCEAHGGLVSYRSVGDEEKSPYELNCSYIDILSAPEEDCTLRLKRMILSQALVLAMPGVPGIYFHSLVGSQNYHEAVRKTRRNRTINREKLNFDNIEEELNEEGSLRNNLFKRYKQLISIRINEPCFNPFSKFEFLSLGKEIFAIKRYSKDEDEYLIALHNFANKDTEVDLAPHIDGEFRDIISHQYINEGTLKMKPYEIMWLKPFTKGKKKNDK
;
A
#
# COMPACT_ATOMS: atom_id res chain seq x y z
N MET A 1 -0.35 -21.46 -3.08
CA MET A 1 -0.74 -20.34 -3.97
C MET A 1 -0.82 -20.75 -5.44
N LEU A 2 0.09 -21.58 -5.95
CA LEU A 2 0.19 -21.96 -7.38
C LEU A 2 -0.57 -23.26 -7.75
N GLU A 3 -1.51 -23.73 -6.93
CA GLU A 3 -1.91 -25.16 -6.89
C GLU A 3 -3.19 -25.51 -7.65
N ARG A 4 -3.95 -24.53 -8.17
CA ARG A 4 -5.19 -24.83 -8.92
C ARG A 4 -4.86 -25.35 -10.31
N ASP A 5 -5.54 -26.41 -10.71
CA ASP A 5 -5.50 -26.95 -12.06
C ASP A 5 -6.18 -25.98 -13.05
N ASP A 6 -5.77 -26.02 -14.32
CA ASP A 6 -6.26 -25.08 -15.34
C ASP A 6 -7.77 -25.25 -15.59
N ASP A 7 -8.29 -26.48 -15.54
CA ASP A 7 -9.72 -26.75 -15.70
C ASP A 7 -10.54 -26.17 -14.53
N GLU A 8 -10.03 -26.26 -13.30
CA GLU A 8 -10.65 -25.67 -12.12
C GLU A 8 -10.71 -24.14 -12.25
N ARG A 9 -9.60 -23.52 -12.65
CA ARG A 9 -9.49 -22.08 -12.85
C ARG A 9 -10.44 -21.57 -13.93
N MET A 10 -10.51 -22.24 -15.07
CA MET A 10 -11.41 -21.85 -16.16
C MET A 10 -12.89 -22.01 -15.78
N ASN A 11 -13.23 -22.93 -14.86
CA ASN A 11 -14.58 -23.03 -14.32
C ASN A 11 -14.90 -21.88 -13.36
N LEU A 12 -13.98 -21.52 -12.46
CA LEU A 12 -14.16 -20.35 -11.57
C LEU A 12 -14.35 -19.06 -12.37
N ILE A 13 -13.55 -18.85 -13.42
CA ILE A 13 -13.69 -17.71 -14.34
C ILE A 13 -15.11 -17.68 -14.94
N ARG A 14 -15.64 -18.83 -15.38
CA ARG A 14 -16.99 -18.91 -15.93
C ARG A 14 -18.05 -18.55 -14.89
N GLU A 15 -17.96 -19.13 -13.69
CA GLU A 15 -18.91 -18.88 -12.60
C GLU A 15 -18.93 -17.39 -12.19
N SER A 16 -17.75 -16.76 -12.08
CA SER A 16 -17.65 -15.33 -11.77
C SER A 16 -18.29 -14.46 -12.86
N ILE A 17 -18.08 -14.80 -14.14
CA ILE A 17 -18.69 -14.08 -15.27
C ILE A 17 -20.22 -14.23 -15.26
N GLU A 18 -20.73 -15.45 -15.07
CA GLU A 18 -22.17 -15.75 -14.99
C GLU A 18 -22.86 -15.07 -13.79
N PHE A 19 -22.11 -14.80 -12.71
CA PHE A 19 -22.62 -14.05 -11.57
C PHE A 19 -22.75 -12.54 -11.87
N VAL A 20 -21.81 -11.99 -12.63
CA VAL A 20 -21.75 -10.54 -12.89
C VAL A 20 -22.67 -10.13 -14.04
N TYR A 21 -22.73 -10.92 -15.10
CA TYR A 21 -23.40 -10.57 -16.36
C TYR A 21 -24.65 -11.42 -16.62
N ASP A 22 -25.53 -10.94 -17.49
CA ASP A 22 -26.63 -11.76 -17.97
C ASP A 22 -26.14 -12.90 -18.87
N LYS A 23 -27.05 -13.80 -19.25
CA LYS A 23 -26.70 -15.02 -19.97
C LYS A 23 -26.06 -14.77 -21.35
N GLU A 24 -26.48 -13.73 -22.06
CA GLU A 24 -25.96 -13.46 -23.41
C GLU A 24 -24.57 -12.82 -23.31
N ASP A 25 -24.43 -11.81 -22.46
CA ASP A 25 -23.17 -11.13 -22.21
C ASP A 25 -22.13 -12.07 -21.55
N ALA A 26 -22.56 -12.97 -20.66
CA ALA A 26 -21.68 -13.92 -20.01
C ALA A 26 -20.97 -14.86 -21.00
N VAL A 27 -21.68 -15.35 -22.03
CA VAL A 27 -21.09 -16.21 -23.07
C VAL A 27 -20.03 -15.44 -23.86
N LEU A 28 -20.35 -14.22 -24.30
CA LEU A 28 -19.43 -13.38 -25.06
C LEU A 28 -18.21 -12.96 -24.23
N ALA A 29 -18.43 -12.62 -22.97
CA ALA A 29 -17.36 -12.27 -22.03
C ALA A 29 -16.42 -13.46 -21.80
N TYR A 30 -16.96 -14.66 -21.55
CA TYR A 30 -16.15 -15.86 -21.31
C TYR A 30 -15.28 -16.23 -22.52
N ASP A 31 -15.84 -16.18 -23.74
CA ASP A 31 -15.09 -16.45 -24.97
C ASP A 31 -13.96 -15.42 -25.19
N ALA A 32 -14.24 -14.14 -24.92
CA ALA A 32 -13.25 -13.07 -25.03
C ALA A 32 -12.14 -13.21 -23.98
N VAL A 33 -12.48 -13.48 -22.72
CA VAL A 33 -11.50 -13.73 -21.64
C VAL A 33 -10.64 -14.95 -21.96
N SER A 34 -11.24 -16.05 -22.41
CA SER A 34 -10.51 -17.27 -22.75
C SER A 34 -9.52 -17.06 -23.89
N THR A 35 -9.89 -16.23 -24.87
CA THR A 35 -8.99 -15.84 -25.97
C THR A 35 -7.84 -14.97 -25.45
N LEU A 36 -8.16 -13.98 -24.62
CA LEU A 36 -7.18 -13.08 -24.02
C LEU A 36 -6.13 -13.83 -23.18
N ILE A 37 -6.55 -14.81 -22.39
CA ILE A 37 -5.65 -15.66 -21.60
C ILE A 37 -4.66 -16.38 -22.51
N LYS A 38 -5.14 -17.05 -23.57
CA LYS A 38 -4.28 -17.79 -24.52
C LYS A 38 -3.26 -16.86 -25.17
N ASP A 39 -3.70 -15.69 -25.62
CA ASP A 39 -2.85 -14.71 -26.29
C ASP A 39 -1.69 -14.25 -25.39
N TYR A 40 -1.95 -14.01 -24.10
CA TYR A 40 -0.91 -13.59 -23.16
C TYR A 40 -0.06 -14.75 -22.63
N GLN A 41 -0.60 -15.97 -22.50
CA GLN A 41 0.19 -17.17 -22.16
C GLN A 41 1.32 -17.43 -23.15
N GLU A 42 1.14 -17.09 -24.43
CA GLU A 42 2.20 -17.21 -25.45
C GLU A 42 3.29 -16.14 -25.33
N ARG A 43 3.00 -14.99 -24.70
CA ARG A 43 3.91 -13.83 -24.62
C ARG A 43 4.60 -13.69 -23.27
N ILE A 44 3.94 -14.09 -22.18
CA ILE A 44 4.44 -13.94 -20.82
C ILE A 44 5.17 -15.21 -20.40
N LYS A 45 6.36 -15.04 -19.84
CA LYS A 45 7.11 -16.12 -19.19
C LYS A 45 6.83 -16.08 -17.70
N ASN A 46 6.37 -17.22 -17.18
CA ASN A 46 6.14 -17.40 -15.76
C ASN A 46 7.44 -17.83 -15.06
N GLU A 47 7.76 -17.16 -13.96
CA GLU A 47 8.79 -17.58 -13.01
C GLU A 47 8.18 -17.70 -11.60
N PRO A 48 8.09 -18.91 -11.02
CA PRO A 48 7.49 -19.10 -9.71
C PRO A 48 8.17 -18.26 -8.63
N TYR A 49 7.39 -17.42 -7.96
CA TYR A 49 7.84 -16.63 -6.82
C TYR A 49 6.82 -16.69 -5.68
N LEU A 50 7.31 -16.78 -4.46
CA LEU A 50 6.52 -16.67 -3.24
C LEU A 50 7.14 -15.62 -2.33
N LEU A 51 6.30 -14.77 -1.74
CA LEU A 51 6.76 -13.80 -0.76
C LEU A 51 7.45 -14.49 0.42
N ASN A 52 8.53 -13.88 0.89
CA ASN A 52 9.35 -14.34 1.99
C ASN A 52 9.92 -13.14 2.77
N GLU A 53 10.74 -13.42 3.78
CA GLU A 53 11.33 -12.42 4.68
C GLU A 53 12.16 -11.35 3.95
N LYS A 54 12.66 -11.65 2.74
CA LYS A 54 13.42 -10.72 1.89
C LYS A 54 12.55 -9.68 1.20
N ASP A 55 11.24 -9.88 1.16
CA ASP A 55 10.34 -8.95 0.49
C ASP A 55 10.16 -7.68 1.31
N VAL A 56 10.59 -6.57 0.69
CA VAL A 56 10.46 -5.19 1.17
C VAL A 56 10.11 -4.33 -0.03
N ILE A 57 8.99 -3.61 0.03
CA ILE A 57 8.48 -2.83 -1.11
C ILE A 57 8.71 -1.35 -0.84
N LEU A 58 9.48 -0.69 -1.71
CA LEU A 58 9.62 0.76 -1.69
C LEU A 58 8.49 1.41 -2.50
N ILE A 59 7.69 2.25 -1.86
CA ILE A 59 6.65 3.07 -2.48
C ILE A 59 7.27 4.40 -2.89
N THR A 60 7.24 4.70 -4.18
CA THR A 60 7.88 5.91 -4.72
C THR A 60 7.19 6.41 -5.98
N TYR A 61 7.21 7.72 -6.21
CA TYR A 61 6.90 8.25 -7.53
C TYR A 61 8.05 7.96 -8.52
N GLY A 62 7.73 7.70 -9.78
CA GLY A 62 8.74 7.54 -10.82
C GLY A 62 9.67 8.76 -11.00
N ASP A 63 9.21 9.94 -10.58
CA ASP A 63 9.94 11.21 -10.59
C ASP A 63 10.27 11.73 -9.18
N GLN A 64 10.25 10.85 -8.17
CA GLN A 64 10.54 11.21 -6.79
C GLN A 64 11.92 11.86 -6.60
N ILE A 65 12.89 11.39 -7.38
CA ILE A 65 14.25 11.89 -7.48
C ILE A 65 14.55 12.24 -8.94
N PHE A 66 15.26 13.33 -9.18
CA PHE A 66 15.57 13.81 -10.53
C PHE A 66 17.00 14.34 -10.64
N HIS A 67 17.57 14.24 -11.84
CA HIS A 67 18.83 14.84 -12.20
C HIS A 67 18.70 15.48 -13.59
N GLU A 68 19.31 16.65 -13.80
CA GLU A 68 19.22 17.34 -15.09
C GLU A 68 19.88 16.49 -16.19
N GLY A 69 19.20 16.36 -17.34
CA GLY A 69 19.70 15.58 -18.47
C GLY A 69 19.38 14.08 -18.45
N GLU A 70 18.72 13.57 -17.39
CA GLU A 70 18.23 12.19 -17.29
C GLU A 70 16.70 12.14 -17.32
N THR A 71 16.13 10.99 -17.71
CA THR A 71 14.71 10.70 -17.45
C THR A 71 14.53 10.40 -15.96
N ALA A 72 13.37 10.72 -15.41
CA ALA A 72 13.12 10.55 -13.98
C ALA A 72 13.25 9.09 -13.51
N LEU A 73 12.77 8.14 -14.33
CA LEU A 73 12.90 6.71 -14.06
C LEU A 73 14.36 6.22 -14.13
N ALA A 74 15.20 6.80 -15.00
CA ALA A 74 16.62 6.47 -15.05
C ALA A 74 17.34 6.95 -13.78
N THR A 75 17.06 8.17 -13.33
CA THR A 75 17.62 8.69 -12.07
C THR A 75 17.14 7.88 -10.86
N LEU A 76 15.86 7.49 -10.83
CA LEU A 76 15.35 6.58 -9.80
C LEU A 76 16.09 5.24 -9.82
N ASN A 77 16.27 4.62 -10.98
CA ASN A 77 17.02 3.37 -11.10
C ASN A 77 18.45 3.49 -10.58
N ARG A 78 19.13 4.60 -10.89
CA ARG A 78 20.48 4.89 -10.37
C ARG A 78 20.50 4.94 -8.86
N PHE A 79 19.60 5.69 -8.24
CA PHE A 79 19.47 5.77 -6.78
C PHE A 79 19.22 4.39 -6.16
N LEU A 80 18.30 3.61 -6.74
CA LEU A 80 17.96 2.29 -6.23
C LEU A 80 19.17 1.34 -6.23
N ASN A 81 19.89 1.29 -7.35
CA ASN A 81 21.06 0.44 -7.52
C ASN A 81 22.22 0.85 -6.59
N GLU A 82 22.47 2.15 -6.46
CA GLU A 82 23.60 2.67 -5.66
C GLU A 82 23.34 2.59 -4.15
N TYR A 83 22.10 2.83 -3.70
CA TYR A 83 21.81 3.06 -2.29
C TYR A 83 21.01 1.98 -1.60
N VAL A 84 20.17 1.19 -2.29
CA VAL A 84 19.22 0.28 -1.63
C VAL A 84 19.08 -1.11 -2.24
N GLN A 85 19.81 -1.43 -3.30
CA GLN A 85 19.75 -2.73 -3.98
C GLN A 85 19.95 -3.94 -3.03
N ASP A 86 20.79 -3.79 -2.02
CA ASP A 86 21.10 -4.81 -1.01
C ASP A 86 20.01 -5.00 0.04
N SER A 87 19.02 -4.11 0.08
CA SER A 87 18.04 -3.99 1.17
C SER A 87 16.59 -4.06 0.68
N ILE A 88 16.30 -3.64 -0.55
CA ILE A 88 14.95 -3.51 -1.10
C ILE A 88 14.88 -4.28 -2.42
N ASN A 89 14.09 -5.35 -2.44
CA ASN A 89 13.94 -6.21 -3.62
C ASN A 89 12.78 -5.79 -4.54
N SER A 90 11.86 -4.95 -4.06
CA SER A 90 10.63 -4.61 -4.78
C SER A 90 10.35 -3.10 -4.76
N VAL A 91 9.84 -2.57 -5.86
CA VAL A 91 9.53 -1.14 -6.02
C VAL A 91 8.11 -0.97 -6.54
N HIS A 92 7.28 -0.27 -5.76
CA HIS A 92 6.01 0.26 -6.20
C HIS A 92 6.22 1.63 -6.83
N ILE A 93 6.18 1.65 -8.16
CA ILE A 93 6.23 2.87 -8.95
C ILE A 93 4.80 3.39 -9.05
N LEU A 94 4.50 4.44 -8.28
CA LEU A 94 3.23 5.16 -8.36
C LEU A 94 2.95 5.62 -9.79
N PRO A 95 1.68 5.86 -10.17
CA PRO A 95 1.25 5.83 -11.57
C PRO A 95 2.16 6.64 -12.49
N PHE A 96 2.88 5.93 -13.38
CA PHE A 96 3.89 6.52 -14.27
C PHE A 96 3.39 6.74 -15.70
N TYR A 97 2.12 6.42 -15.95
CA TYR A 97 1.42 6.62 -17.21
C TYR A 97 1.16 8.11 -17.50
N PRO A 98 0.84 8.52 -18.73
CA PRO A 98 0.28 9.83 -19.01
C PRO A 98 -1.00 10.07 -18.19
N TYR A 99 -1.10 11.24 -17.55
CA TYR A 99 -2.23 11.61 -16.70
C TYR A 99 -2.58 13.10 -16.85
N SER A 100 -3.81 13.47 -16.50
CA SER A 100 -4.31 14.85 -16.57
C SER A 100 -4.41 15.54 -15.21
N SER A 101 -4.63 14.79 -14.14
CA SER A 101 -4.75 15.31 -12.78
C SER A 101 -4.41 14.27 -11.70
N ASP A 102 -4.58 14.66 -10.44
CA ASP A 102 -4.37 13.86 -9.23
C ASP A 102 -3.01 13.14 -9.15
N ASP A 103 -1.94 13.82 -9.60
CA ASP A 103 -0.54 13.34 -9.56
C ASP A 103 -0.30 11.94 -10.13
N GLY A 104 -1.13 11.52 -11.09
CA GLY A 104 -1.01 10.21 -11.73
C GLY A 104 -2.26 9.36 -11.67
N PHE A 105 -3.26 9.69 -10.86
CA PHE A 105 -4.45 8.84 -10.69
C PHE A 105 -5.59 9.17 -11.69
N SER A 106 -5.43 10.18 -12.56
CA SER A 106 -6.35 10.39 -13.68
C SER A 106 -5.69 10.01 -15.01
N ILE A 107 -5.75 8.72 -15.35
CA ILE A 107 -4.98 8.11 -16.46
C ILE A 107 -5.53 8.48 -17.83
N VAL A 108 -4.68 9.00 -18.71
CA VAL A 108 -5.01 9.33 -20.11
C VAL A 108 -4.80 8.12 -21.02
N ASP A 109 -3.69 7.39 -20.84
CA ASP A 109 -3.35 6.21 -21.62
C ASP A 109 -2.68 5.15 -20.74
N TYR A 110 -3.36 4.02 -20.54
CA TYR A 110 -2.84 2.92 -19.73
C TYR A 110 -1.57 2.27 -20.32
N LYS A 111 -1.40 2.23 -21.64
CA LYS A 111 -0.33 1.45 -22.28
C LYS A 111 0.92 2.28 -22.61
N ALA A 112 0.94 3.55 -22.23
CA ALA A 112 2.07 4.45 -22.41
C ALA A 112 2.78 4.77 -21.09
N VAL A 113 4.05 5.14 -21.18
CA VAL A 113 4.79 5.77 -20.07
C VAL A 113 4.75 7.29 -20.28
N CYS A 114 4.55 8.05 -19.21
CA CYS A 114 4.60 9.51 -19.27
C CYS A 114 5.98 9.96 -19.80
N PRO A 115 6.05 10.72 -20.91
CA PRO A 115 7.33 11.10 -21.53
C PRO A 115 8.25 11.89 -20.59
N LEU A 116 7.70 12.61 -19.61
CA LEU A 116 8.49 13.33 -18.60
C LEU A 116 9.14 12.38 -17.58
N LYS A 117 8.56 11.19 -17.37
CA LYS A 117 9.09 10.16 -16.47
C LYS A 117 10.08 9.24 -17.19
N GLY A 118 9.79 8.88 -18.44
CA GLY A 118 10.67 8.06 -19.27
C GLY A 118 9.91 7.24 -20.30
N SER A 119 10.32 5.99 -20.46
CA SER A 119 9.79 5.03 -21.44
C SER A 119 9.71 3.63 -20.86
N TRP A 120 9.09 2.68 -21.59
CA TRP A 120 9.11 1.27 -21.23
C TRP A 120 10.52 0.69 -21.15
N LYS A 121 11.51 1.29 -21.83
CA LYS A 121 12.93 0.90 -21.69
C LYS A 121 13.44 1.18 -20.27
N ASP A 122 13.06 2.31 -19.68
CA ASP A 122 13.47 2.69 -18.33
C ASP A 122 12.78 1.83 -17.28
N VAL A 123 11.49 1.53 -17.48
CA VAL A 123 10.74 0.57 -16.65
C VAL A 123 11.37 -0.82 -16.71
N LYS A 124 11.75 -1.29 -17.90
CA LYS A 124 12.44 -2.57 -18.06
C LYS A 124 13.79 -2.58 -17.35
N ALA A 125 14.56 -1.48 -17.40
CA ALA A 125 15.83 -1.38 -16.69
C ALA A 125 15.65 -1.48 -15.15
N LEU A 126 14.57 -0.92 -14.60
CA LEU A 126 14.22 -1.11 -13.18
C LEU A 126 13.90 -2.57 -12.86
N SER A 127 13.22 -3.28 -13.77
CA SER A 127 12.85 -4.69 -13.59
C SER A 127 14.03 -5.67 -13.55
N GLU A 128 15.23 -5.24 -13.98
CA GLU A 128 16.43 -6.09 -13.99
C GLU A 128 16.94 -6.39 -12.58
N ASN A 129 16.76 -5.46 -11.64
CA ASN A 129 17.23 -5.60 -10.25
C ASN A 129 16.11 -5.61 -9.21
N HIS A 130 14.88 -5.25 -9.59
CA HIS A 130 13.75 -5.13 -8.68
C HIS A 130 12.48 -5.74 -9.24
N ARG A 131 11.68 -6.36 -8.37
CA ARG A 131 10.29 -6.71 -8.69
C ARG A 131 9.46 -5.44 -8.71
N LEU A 132 8.61 -5.28 -9.71
CA LEU A 132 7.84 -4.04 -9.88
C LEU A 132 6.39 -4.22 -9.45
N MET A 133 5.88 -3.25 -8.70
CA MET A 133 4.45 -3.08 -8.45
C MET A 133 3.92 -1.89 -9.25
N PHE A 134 2.88 -2.12 -10.04
CA PHE A 134 2.19 -1.09 -10.81
C PHE A 134 0.79 -0.84 -10.26
N ASP A 135 0.33 0.41 -10.36
CA ASP A 135 -1.06 0.76 -10.11
C ASP A 135 -1.96 0.35 -11.28
N GLY A 136 -2.94 -0.50 -10.99
CA GLY A 136 -4.14 -0.70 -11.77
C GLY A 136 -5.20 0.31 -11.36
N VAL A 137 -5.12 1.53 -11.91
CA VAL A 137 -6.15 2.57 -11.73
C VAL A 137 -7.34 2.26 -12.64
N ILE A 138 -8.14 1.27 -12.25
CA ILE A 138 -9.14 0.63 -13.10
C ILE A 138 -10.59 0.92 -12.70
N ASN A 139 -10.84 1.72 -11.67
CA ASN A 139 -12.19 2.20 -11.38
C ASN A 139 -12.63 3.32 -12.34
N HIS A 140 -11.69 4.17 -12.70
CA HIS A 140 -11.93 5.40 -13.44
C HIS A 140 -10.72 5.71 -14.33
N MET A 141 -10.92 6.60 -15.30
CA MET A 141 -9.85 7.12 -16.13
C MET A 141 -10.07 8.62 -16.40
N SER A 142 -9.09 9.26 -17.03
CA SER A 142 -9.18 10.67 -17.41
C SER A 142 -10.29 10.91 -18.43
N GLN A 143 -11.00 12.03 -18.30
CA GLN A 143 -11.87 12.56 -19.36
C GLN A 143 -11.08 12.86 -20.66
N LEU A 144 -9.76 13.03 -20.60
CA LEU A 144 -8.91 13.25 -21.77
C LEU A 144 -8.45 11.95 -22.44
N SER A 145 -8.95 10.81 -21.96
CA SER A 145 -8.61 9.51 -22.53
C SER A 145 -9.29 9.27 -23.86
N LEU A 146 -8.66 8.43 -24.69
CA LEU A 146 -9.24 7.99 -25.95
C LEU A 146 -10.59 7.29 -25.76
N TRP A 147 -10.76 6.53 -24.66
CA TRP A 147 -12.03 5.82 -24.43
C TRP A 147 -13.16 6.82 -24.19
N PHE A 148 -12.91 7.87 -23.41
CA PHE A 148 -13.92 8.90 -23.15
C PHE A 148 -14.18 9.78 -24.38
N GLU A 149 -13.14 10.14 -25.13
CA GLU A 149 -13.27 10.83 -26.41
C GLU A 149 -14.20 10.05 -27.37
N LYS A 150 -13.98 8.74 -27.49
CA LYS A 150 -14.78 7.87 -28.36
C LYS A 150 -16.20 7.67 -27.86
N PHE A 151 -16.40 7.57 -26.55
CA PHE A 151 -17.72 7.57 -25.92
C PHE A 151 -18.50 8.87 -26.26
N LEU A 152 -17.89 10.04 -26.13
CA LEU A 152 -18.50 11.31 -26.51
C LEU A 152 -18.71 11.44 -28.03
N ALA A 153 -17.92 10.73 -28.84
CA ALA A 153 -18.11 10.67 -30.29
C ALA A 153 -19.21 9.70 -30.74
N ASN A 154 -19.95 9.08 -29.81
CA ASN A 154 -20.97 8.05 -30.11
C ASN A 154 -20.41 6.85 -30.89
N ASP A 155 -19.14 6.49 -30.65
CA ASP A 155 -18.55 5.31 -31.26
C ASP A 155 -19.21 4.03 -30.69
N PRO A 156 -19.82 3.16 -31.53
CA PRO A 156 -20.49 1.95 -31.06
C PRO A 156 -19.59 0.97 -30.30
N GLU A 157 -18.27 1.03 -30.50
CA GLU A 157 -17.34 0.21 -29.73
C GLU A 157 -17.27 0.64 -28.26
N TYR A 158 -17.42 1.95 -28.01
CA TYR A 158 -17.31 2.58 -26.69
C TYR A 158 -18.66 2.90 -26.05
N ASP A 159 -19.75 2.46 -26.67
CA ASP A 159 -21.09 2.61 -26.11
C ASP A 159 -21.17 1.97 -24.71
N ASN A 160 -21.75 2.70 -23.76
CA ASN A 160 -21.84 2.33 -22.35
C ASN A 160 -20.51 1.97 -21.67
N PHE A 161 -19.36 2.49 -22.13
CA PHE A 161 -18.08 2.37 -21.39
C PHE A 161 -18.06 3.20 -20.11
N PHE A 162 -18.86 4.26 -20.05
CA PHE A 162 -19.02 5.15 -18.92
C PHE A 162 -20.48 5.20 -18.48
N ILE A 163 -20.70 5.61 -17.24
CA ILE A 163 -22.03 5.59 -16.63
C ILE A 163 -22.70 6.93 -16.85
N GLN A 164 -23.67 7.00 -17.76
CA GLN A 164 -24.54 8.15 -17.96
C GLN A 164 -25.85 7.95 -17.20
N LEU A 165 -26.28 8.96 -16.42
CA LEU A 165 -27.52 8.92 -15.65
C LEU A 165 -28.36 10.19 -15.83
N ASP A 166 -29.66 10.09 -15.58
CA ASP A 166 -30.53 11.24 -15.42
C ASP A 166 -30.21 11.95 -14.07
N PRO A 167 -29.88 13.26 -14.06
CA PRO A 167 -29.61 14.01 -12.84
C PRO A 167 -30.75 14.05 -11.81
N SER A 168 -31.98 13.72 -12.22
CA SER A 168 -33.14 13.64 -11.34
C SER A 168 -33.22 12.33 -10.53
N LEU A 169 -32.36 11.35 -10.83
CA LEU A 169 -32.32 10.09 -10.09
C LEU A 169 -31.85 10.30 -8.65
N ASP A 170 -32.47 9.57 -7.73
CA ASP A 170 -32.06 9.58 -6.32
C ASP A 170 -30.76 8.79 -6.12
N LEU A 171 -29.67 9.53 -5.89
CA LEU A 171 -28.34 9.01 -5.58
C LEU A 171 -27.96 9.22 -4.11
N SER A 172 -28.92 9.55 -3.24
CA SER A 172 -28.66 9.90 -1.83
C SER A 172 -28.00 8.79 -1.01
N LYS A 173 -28.18 7.53 -1.41
CA LYS A 173 -27.58 6.36 -0.73
C LYS A 173 -26.10 6.12 -1.08
N VAL A 174 -25.59 6.73 -2.14
CA VAL A 174 -24.23 6.50 -2.61
C VAL A 174 -23.22 7.08 -1.62
N VAL A 175 -22.23 6.28 -1.24
CA VAL A 175 -21.13 6.75 -0.38
C VAL A 175 -20.20 7.62 -1.23
N ARG A 176 -19.98 8.87 -0.79
CA ARG A 176 -19.16 9.85 -1.52
C ARG A 176 -17.84 10.09 -0.79
N PRO A 177 -16.68 9.84 -1.42
CA PRO A 177 -15.38 10.12 -0.83
C PRO A 177 -15.05 11.63 -0.85
N ARG A 178 -15.71 12.40 -1.72
CA ARG A 178 -15.49 13.83 -1.92
C ARG A 178 -16.81 14.61 -1.83
N THR A 179 -16.71 15.91 -1.57
CA THR A 179 -17.86 16.82 -1.48
C THR A 179 -18.37 17.30 -2.85
N THR A 180 -17.62 17.06 -3.92
CA THR A 180 -17.97 17.41 -5.32
C THR A 180 -19.13 16.58 -5.85
N PRO A 181 -20.02 17.15 -6.69
CA PRO A 181 -21.15 16.42 -7.27
C PRO A 181 -20.76 15.08 -7.90
N LEU A 182 -21.66 14.09 -7.80
CA LEU A 182 -21.43 12.73 -8.29
C LEU A 182 -21.59 12.61 -9.82
N LEU A 183 -22.35 13.53 -10.43
CA LEU A 183 -22.51 13.62 -11.88
C LEU A 183 -21.88 14.91 -12.38
N SER A 184 -21.13 14.80 -13.47
CA SER A 184 -20.51 15.91 -14.19
C SER A 184 -21.08 15.99 -15.62
N GLU A 185 -21.25 17.21 -16.12
CA GLU A 185 -21.79 17.48 -17.46
C GLU A 185 -20.68 17.52 -18.51
N TYR A 186 -20.88 16.81 -19.61
CA TYR A 186 -20.02 16.84 -20.80
C TYR A 186 -20.88 16.98 -22.06
N VAL A 187 -20.33 17.57 -23.12
CA VAL A 187 -21.03 17.73 -24.39
C VAL A 187 -20.52 16.68 -25.37
N ASP A 188 -21.42 15.89 -25.94
CA ASP A 188 -21.07 14.89 -26.95
C ASP A 188 -20.87 15.51 -28.35
N GLY A 189 -20.43 14.70 -29.31
CA GLY A 189 -20.15 15.13 -30.68
C GLY A 189 -21.36 15.67 -31.44
N GLU A 190 -22.58 15.45 -30.94
CA GLU A 190 -23.84 15.94 -31.50
C GLU A 190 -24.38 17.17 -30.75
N GLY A 191 -23.70 17.61 -29.68
CA GLY A 191 -24.08 18.77 -28.89
C GLY A 191 -25.02 18.46 -27.72
N TYR A 192 -25.28 17.19 -27.40
CA TYR A 192 -26.12 16.80 -26.27
C TYR A 192 -25.32 16.77 -24.97
N ILE A 193 -25.97 17.15 -23.87
CA ILE A 193 -25.39 17.08 -22.52
C ILE A 193 -25.48 15.65 -22.01
N ARG A 194 -24.31 15.07 -21.69
CA ARG A 194 -24.11 13.78 -21.03
C ARG A 194 -23.80 14.04 -19.56
N ASN A 195 -24.62 13.50 -18.66
CA ASN A 195 -24.39 13.54 -17.22
C ASN A 195 -23.70 12.26 -16.79
N VAL A 196 -22.38 12.32 -16.60
CA VAL A 196 -21.52 11.15 -16.40
C VAL A 196 -21.10 11.02 -14.94
N TRP A 197 -21.06 9.78 -14.44
CA TRP A 197 -20.63 9.44 -13.08
C TRP A 197 -19.14 9.73 -12.85
N THR A 198 -18.85 10.53 -11.83
CA THR A 198 -17.50 10.98 -11.47
C THR A 198 -17.33 10.93 -9.94
N THR A 199 -16.93 9.78 -9.41
CA THR A 199 -16.84 9.50 -7.97
C THR A 199 -15.86 10.44 -7.24
N PHE A 200 -14.76 10.79 -7.91
CA PHE A 200 -13.62 11.50 -7.30
C PHE A 200 -13.49 12.95 -7.75
N SER A 201 -13.52 13.19 -9.06
CA SER A 201 -13.47 14.53 -9.65
C SER A 201 -14.06 14.51 -11.05
N ASN A 202 -14.41 15.68 -11.59
CA ASN A 202 -14.88 15.81 -12.99
C ASN A 202 -13.82 15.45 -14.04
N ASP A 203 -12.57 15.20 -13.64
CA ASP A 203 -11.54 14.70 -14.53
C ASP A 203 -11.47 13.17 -14.52
N GLN A 204 -12.00 12.53 -13.48
CA GLN A 204 -11.97 11.08 -13.24
C GLN A 204 -13.35 10.48 -13.53
N VAL A 205 -13.54 10.02 -14.76
CA VAL A 205 -14.80 9.42 -15.24
C VAL A 205 -14.82 7.92 -14.92
N ASP A 206 -15.84 7.47 -14.20
CA ASP A 206 -15.94 6.08 -13.74
C ASP A 206 -16.27 5.12 -14.89
N LEU A 207 -15.53 4.01 -14.94
CA LEU A 207 -15.75 2.92 -15.89
C LEU A 207 -17.01 2.12 -15.53
N ASN A 208 -17.76 1.72 -16.55
CA ASN A 208 -19.01 0.97 -16.40
C ASN A 208 -18.78 -0.55 -16.51
N TYR A 209 -18.47 -1.20 -15.39
CA TYR A 209 -18.26 -2.65 -15.35
C TYR A 209 -19.50 -3.49 -15.64
N ALA A 210 -20.70 -2.89 -15.68
CA ALA A 210 -21.90 -3.59 -16.13
C ALA A 210 -21.84 -3.95 -17.62
N ASN A 211 -20.99 -3.28 -18.40
CA ASN A 211 -20.66 -3.65 -19.77
C ASN A 211 -19.46 -4.59 -19.78
N TYR A 212 -19.63 -5.84 -20.21
CA TYR A 212 -18.53 -6.82 -20.20
C TYR A 212 -17.32 -6.41 -21.05
N LYS A 213 -17.51 -5.58 -22.09
CA LYS A 213 -16.40 -5.09 -22.94
C LYS A 213 -15.40 -4.24 -22.13
N VAL A 214 -15.88 -3.53 -21.12
CA VAL A 214 -15.03 -2.76 -20.19
C VAL A 214 -14.13 -3.71 -19.40
N LEU A 215 -14.69 -4.80 -18.87
CA LEU A 215 -13.91 -5.84 -18.19
C LEU A 215 -12.81 -6.41 -19.11
N ILE A 216 -13.13 -6.76 -20.36
CA ILE A 216 -12.14 -7.31 -21.30
C ILE A 216 -10.99 -6.32 -21.54
N ARG A 217 -11.31 -5.03 -21.75
CA ARG A 217 -10.29 -3.98 -21.97
C ARG A 217 -9.42 -3.76 -20.73
N VAL A 218 -10.00 -3.84 -19.54
CA VAL A 218 -9.26 -3.73 -18.27
C VAL A 218 -8.36 -4.95 -18.04
N LEU A 219 -8.85 -6.17 -18.28
CA LEU A 219 -8.03 -7.39 -18.18
C LEU A 219 -6.84 -7.34 -19.15
N ASP A 220 -7.05 -6.83 -20.37
CA ASP A 220 -5.98 -6.62 -21.35
C ASP A 220 -4.94 -5.60 -20.84
N VAL A 221 -5.36 -4.53 -20.16
CA VAL A 221 -4.44 -3.59 -19.50
C VAL A 221 -3.64 -4.25 -18.39
N LEU A 222 -4.29 -5.03 -17.50
CA LEU A 222 -3.61 -5.69 -16.38
C LEU A 222 -2.61 -6.76 -16.88
N LEU A 223 -2.99 -7.57 -17.88
CA LEU A 223 -2.08 -8.55 -18.48
C LEU A 223 -0.94 -7.87 -19.25
N PHE A 224 -1.20 -6.74 -19.90
CA PHE A 224 -0.14 -5.92 -20.49
C PHE A 224 0.85 -5.43 -19.43
N TYR A 225 0.40 -5.01 -18.25
CA TYR A 225 1.31 -4.64 -17.16
C TYR A 225 2.21 -5.79 -16.73
N VAL A 226 1.65 -7.00 -16.61
CA VAL A 226 2.43 -8.21 -16.30
C VAL A 226 3.44 -8.50 -17.42
N GLU A 227 3.04 -8.39 -18.68
CA GLU A 227 3.94 -8.55 -19.84
C GLU A 227 5.10 -7.55 -19.81
N GLN A 228 4.85 -6.32 -19.33
CA GLN A 228 5.88 -5.29 -19.17
C GLN A 228 6.72 -5.42 -17.87
N GLY A 229 6.50 -6.48 -17.07
CA GLY A 229 7.34 -6.80 -15.90
C GLY A 229 6.69 -6.52 -14.54
N ALA A 230 5.39 -6.24 -14.46
CA ALA A 230 4.70 -6.12 -13.18
C ALA A 230 4.66 -7.48 -12.47
N SER A 231 5.31 -7.56 -11.32
CA SER A 231 5.24 -8.72 -10.40
C SER A 231 4.13 -8.58 -9.38
N LEU A 232 3.69 -7.34 -9.11
CA LEU A 232 2.56 -7.03 -8.24
C LEU A 232 1.66 -5.98 -8.90
N LEU A 233 0.36 -6.07 -8.63
CA LEU A 233 -0.64 -5.14 -9.13
C LEU A 233 -1.42 -4.54 -7.96
N ARG A 234 -1.33 -3.22 -7.79
CA ARG A 234 -2.12 -2.47 -6.82
C ARG A 234 -3.43 -2.03 -7.46
N LEU A 235 -4.54 -2.54 -6.96
CA LEU A 235 -5.87 -2.18 -7.42
C LEU A 235 -6.36 -0.94 -6.67
N ASP A 236 -6.30 0.19 -7.36
CA ASP A 236 -6.66 1.50 -6.82
C ASP A 236 -8.19 1.72 -6.81
N ALA A 237 -8.70 2.32 -5.72
CA ALA A 237 -10.12 2.66 -5.57
C ALA A 237 -11.08 1.50 -5.86
N ILE A 238 -10.63 0.26 -5.62
CA ILE A 238 -11.29 -0.95 -6.13
C ILE A 238 -12.68 -1.17 -5.51
N ALA A 239 -12.92 -0.61 -4.32
CA ALA A 239 -14.22 -0.70 -3.64
C ALA A 239 -15.39 -0.11 -4.44
N PHE A 240 -15.12 0.81 -5.36
CA PHE A 240 -16.12 1.57 -6.11
C PHE A 240 -16.44 0.98 -7.49
N ILE A 241 -15.79 -0.11 -7.94
CA ILE A 241 -15.89 -0.55 -9.34
C ILE A 241 -17.31 -0.90 -9.80
N TRP A 242 -18.16 -1.42 -8.92
CA TRP A 242 -19.54 -1.78 -9.25
C TRP A 242 -20.55 -0.75 -8.74
N LYS A 243 -21.47 -0.33 -9.62
CA LYS A 243 -22.48 0.69 -9.32
C LYS A 243 -23.87 0.08 -9.40
N GLN A 244 -24.70 0.34 -8.38
CA GLN A 244 -26.10 -0.07 -8.36
C GLN A 244 -26.95 1.00 -7.66
N ILE A 245 -27.84 1.65 -8.41
CA ILE A 245 -28.73 2.70 -7.90
C ILE A 245 -29.55 2.15 -6.71
N GLY A 246 -29.69 2.96 -5.67
CA GLY A 246 -30.37 2.58 -4.43
C GLY A 246 -29.50 1.84 -3.40
N THR A 247 -28.20 1.72 -3.64
CA THR A 247 -27.20 1.13 -2.73
C THR A 247 -26.07 2.13 -2.40
N SER A 248 -25.09 1.72 -1.60
CA SER A 248 -23.88 2.49 -1.31
C SER A 248 -22.93 2.64 -2.51
N CYS A 249 -23.02 1.77 -3.52
CA CYS A 249 -22.05 1.63 -4.62
C CYS A 249 -20.60 1.40 -4.14
N VAL A 250 -20.44 0.79 -2.97
CA VAL A 250 -19.16 0.51 -2.33
C VAL A 250 -19.25 -0.86 -1.66
N HIS A 251 -18.22 -1.69 -1.82
CA HIS A 251 -18.14 -3.06 -1.27
C HIS A 251 -19.28 -4.00 -1.74
N LEU A 252 -19.83 -3.77 -2.93
CA LEU A 252 -20.93 -4.61 -3.42
C LEU A 252 -20.43 -6.04 -3.73
N PRO A 253 -21.28 -7.08 -3.66
CA PRO A 253 -20.86 -8.46 -3.94
C PRO A 253 -20.19 -8.64 -5.30
N LYS A 254 -20.65 -7.91 -6.33
CA LYS A 254 -20.05 -7.92 -7.66
C LYS A 254 -18.66 -7.27 -7.70
N THR A 255 -18.33 -6.37 -6.78
CA THR A 255 -16.96 -5.85 -6.62
C THR A 255 -16.01 -6.99 -6.26
N HIS A 256 -16.34 -7.77 -5.23
CA HIS A 256 -15.51 -8.91 -4.81
C HIS A 256 -15.37 -9.94 -5.94
N VAL A 257 -16.48 -10.32 -6.58
CA VAL A 257 -16.44 -11.31 -7.69
C VAL A 257 -15.62 -10.83 -8.88
N LEU A 258 -15.62 -9.52 -9.19
CA LEU A 258 -14.76 -8.97 -10.23
C LEU A 258 -13.27 -9.06 -9.87
N ILE A 259 -12.90 -8.84 -8.61
CA ILE A 259 -11.51 -8.97 -8.15
C ILE A 259 -11.06 -10.45 -8.19
N GLN A 260 -11.92 -11.36 -7.74
CA GLN A 260 -11.70 -12.81 -7.85
C GLN A 260 -11.49 -13.22 -9.31
N LEU A 261 -12.36 -12.74 -10.21
CA LEU A 261 -12.22 -12.97 -11.65
C LEU A 261 -10.90 -12.43 -12.20
N MET A 262 -10.54 -11.18 -11.88
CA MET A 262 -9.26 -10.59 -12.30
C MET A 262 -8.08 -11.43 -11.83
N ARG A 263 -8.11 -11.91 -10.57
CA ARG A 263 -7.10 -12.81 -10.04
C ARG A 263 -6.99 -14.09 -10.83
N GLU A 264 -8.10 -14.79 -11.07
CA GLU A 264 -8.06 -16.06 -11.80
C GLU A 264 -7.55 -15.87 -13.24
N VAL A 265 -7.95 -14.79 -13.91
CA VAL A 265 -7.45 -14.46 -15.26
C VAL A 265 -5.95 -14.20 -15.25
N ILE A 266 -5.46 -13.39 -14.30
CA ILE A 266 -4.02 -13.12 -14.17
C ILE A 266 -3.27 -14.40 -13.83
N HIS A 267 -3.79 -15.24 -12.92
CA HIS A 267 -3.14 -16.48 -12.49
C HIS A 267 -3.16 -17.58 -13.53
N ALA A 268 -4.07 -17.54 -14.51
CA ALA A 268 -4.02 -18.41 -15.68
C ALA A 268 -2.78 -18.14 -16.54
N VAL A 269 -2.23 -16.92 -16.48
CA VAL A 269 -1.08 -16.49 -17.28
C VAL A 269 0.21 -16.44 -16.45
N ALA A 270 0.13 -15.84 -15.27
CA ALA A 270 1.25 -15.56 -14.36
C ALA A 270 0.81 -15.76 -12.89
N PRO A 271 0.73 -17.00 -12.41
CA PRO A 271 0.26 -17.36 -11.06
C PRO A 271 1.14 -16.82 -9.91
N GLU A 272 2.36 -16.38 -10.18
CA GLU A 272 3.26 -15.70 -9.24
C GLU A 272 2.89 -14.23 -8.99
N VAL A 273 2.05 -13.62 -9.83
CA VAL A 273 1.67 -12.20 -9.71
C VAL A 273 0.79 -12.01 -8.47
N ILE A 274 1.12 -10.99 -7.69
CA ILE A 274 0.46 -10.69 -6.42
C ILE A 274 -0.49 -9.52 -6.62
N ILE A 275 -1.75 -9.68 -6.24
CA ILE A 275 -2.73 -8.60 -6.23
C ILE A 275 -2.80 -8.02 -4.83
N ILE A 276 -2.70 -6.70 -4.77
CA ILE A 276 -2.95 -5.92 -3.57
C ILE A 276 -4.13 -4.98 -3.79
N THR A 277 -5.09 -5.00 -2.88
CA THR A 277 -6.20 -4.03 -2.89
C THR A 277 -5.88 -2.86 -1.99
N GLU A 278 -6.26 -1.66 -2.43
CA GLU A 278 -6.22 -0.48 -1.59
C GLU A 278 -7.63 -0.01 -1.23
N THR A 279 -7.97 -0.10 0.06
CA THR A 279 -9.23 0.41 0.60
C THR A 279 -9.04 1.09 1.95
N ASN A 280 -8.96 2.41 1.95
CA ASN A 280 -8.92 3.23 3.17
C ASN A 280 -10.30 3.36 3.84
N VAL A 281 -10.75 2.25 4.41
CA VAL A 281 -12.05 2.06 5.08
C VAL A 281 -11.85 1.49 6.49
N PRO A 282 -12.88 1.41 7.35
CA PRO A 282 -12.79 0.71 8.63
C PRO A 282 -12.17 -0.68 8.50
N HIS A 283 -11.47 -1.12 9.55
CA HIS A 283 -10.61 -2.30 9.50
C HIS A 283 -11.32 -3.55 8.96
N ASP A 284 -12.52 -3.84 9.45
CA ASP A 284 -13.30 -5.03 9.08
C ASP A 284 -13.70 -5.02 7.60
N GLU A 285 -14.02 -3.84 7.05
CA GLU A 285 -14.33 -3.67 5.62
C GLU A 285 -13.08 -3.89 4.76
N ASN A 286 -11.91 -3.42 5.22
CA ASN A 286 -10.64 -3.55 4.49
C ASN A 286 -10.15 -5.00 4.43
N ILE A 287 -10.24 -5.76 5.53
CA ILE A 287 -9.79 -7.16 5.54
C ILE A 287 -10.71 -8.12 4.77
N SER A 288 -11.95 -7.69 4.48
CA SER A 288 -12.90 -8.47 3.67
C SER A 288 -12.37 -8.82 2.26
N TYR A 289 -11.43 -8.01 1.74
CA TYR A 289 -10.80 -8.21 0.42
C TYR A 289 -9.79 -9.36 0.37
N PHE A 290 -9.47 -9.98 1.51
CA PHE A 290 -8.80 -11.29 1.49
C PHE A 290 -9.73 -12.41 0.98
N GLY A 291 -11.04 -12.16 0.89
CA GLY A 291 -12.03 -13.16 0.51
C GLY A 291 -12.05 -14.32 1.50
N LYS A 292 -12.01 -15.55 1.00
CA LYS A 292 -11.86 -16.78 1.80
C LYS A 292 -10.39 -17.09 2.13
N GLY A 293 -9.47 -16.18 1.82
CA GLY A 293 -8.04 -16.33 2.04
C GLY A 293 -7.29 -17.00 0.89
N ASP A 294 -7.94 -17.35 -0.23
CA ASP A 294 -7.22 -17.82 -1.42
C ASP A 294 -7.91 -17.56 -2.76
N ASP A 295 -8.97 -16.74 -2.79
CA ASP A 295 -9.79 -16.46 -3.97
C ASP A 295 -9.78 -14.99 -4.40
N GLU A 296 -9.42 -14.03 -3.53
CA GLU A 296 -9.44 -12.59 -3.83
C GLU A 296 -8.04 -11.94 -3.74
N ALA A 297 -7.80 -10.89 -2.94
CA ALA A 297 -6.48 -10.27 -2.84
C ALA A 297 -5.52 -11.12 -2.00
N GLN A 298 -4.28 -11.28 -2.44
CA GLN A 298 -3.23 -11.93 -1.63
C GLN A 298 -2.70 -10.99 -0.53
N MET A 299 -2.81 -9.68 -0.76
CA MET A 299 -2.30 -8.67 0.14
C MET A 299 -3.28 -7.51 0.27
N VAL A 300 -3.42 -6.95 1.47
CA VAL A 300 -4.24 -5.74 1.70
C VAL A 300 -3.43 -4.73 2.51
N TYR A 301 -3.61 -3.45 2.23
CA TYR A 301 -2.99 -2.37 3.01
C TYR A 301 -3.44 -2.42 4.47
N ASN A 302 -2.50 -2.29 5.41
CA ASN A 302 -2.82 -2.20 6.83
C ASN A 302 -3.09 -0.75 7.26
N PHE A 303 -4.21 -0.17 6.83
CA PHE A 303 -4.52 1.26 7.05
C PHE A 303 -4.71 1.67 8.52
N ALA A 304 -5.00 0.74 9.42
CA ALA A 304 -5.11 1.04 10.85
C ALA A 304 -3.74 1.30 11.48
N LEU A 305 -2.67 0.69 10.95
CA LEU A 305 -1.34 0.74 11.53
C LEU A 305 -0.73 2.16 11.56
N PRO A 306 -0.68 2.94 10.45
CA PRO A 306 -0.05 4.26 10.45
C PRO A 306 -0.57 5.25 11.51
N PRO A 307 -1.89 5.54 11.61
CA PRO A 307 -2.41 6.48 12.60
C PRO A 307 -2.32 5.94 14.03
N LEU A 308 -2.55 4.63 14.23
CA LEU A 308 -2.53 4.01 15.55
C LEU A 308 -1.10 3.98 16.13
N LEU A 309 -0.12 3.67 15.28
CA LEU A 309 1.30 3.71 15.64
C LEU A 309 1.74 5.13 16.00
N ALA A 310 1.35 6.13 15.20
CA ALA A 310 1.65 7.52 15.48
C ALA A 310 1.05 7.97 16.83
N TYR A 311 -0.23 7.67 17.06
CA TYR A 311 -0.89 7.94 18.33
C TYR A 311 -0.15 7.28 19.50
N SER A 312 0.15 5.98 19.42
CA SER A 312 0.78 5.26 20.51
C SER A 312 2.18 5.80 20.83
N ILE A 313 2.97 6.20 19.83
CA ILE A 313 4.31 6.80 20.06
C ILE A 313 4.18 8.15 20.76
N LEU A 314 3.24 9.00 20.33
CA LEU A 314 3.01 10.32 20.92
C LEU A 314 2.45 10.23 22.34
N ALA A 315 1.55 9.27 22.59
CA ALA A 315 0.97 9.03 23.91
C ALA A 315 1.93 8.29 24.87
N GLY A 316 2.93 7.58 24.33
CA GLY A 316 3.77 6.66 25.10
C GLY A 316 2.98 5.48 25.67
N ASP A 317 1.90 5.07 24.98
CA ASP A 317 0.94 4.06 25.43
C ASP A 317 0.56 3.11 24.27
N THR A 318 0.82 1.82 24.46
CA THR A 318 0.60 0.74 23.48
C THR A 318 -0.73 0.03 23.69
N THR A 319 -1.55 0.39 24.68
CA THR A 319 -2.77 -0.35 25.05
C THR A 319 -3.71 -0.55 23.85
N LYS A 320 -4.00 0.52 23.10
CA LYS A 320 -4.85 0.47 21.91
C LYS A 320 -4.20 -0.30 20.76
N LEU A 321 -2.90 -0.09 20.54
CA LEU A 321 -2.12 -0.78 19.52
C LEU A 321 -2.06 -2.29 19.77
N THR A 322 -1.80 -2.71 21.01
CA THR A 322 -1.76 -4.11 21.45
C THR A 322 -3.14 -4.75 21.38
N ALA A 323 -4.20 -4.04 21.78
CA ALA A 323 -5.57 -4.56 21.68
C ALA A 323 -5.99 -4.80 20.22
N TRP A 324 -5.73 -3.84 19.34
CA TRP A 324 -5.97 -3.99 17.90
C TRP A 324 -5.10 -5.07 17.26
N ALA A 325 -3.81 -5.14 17.62
CA ALA A 325 -2.92 -6.17 17.09
C ALA A 325 -3.40 -7.58 17.46
N ASN A 326 -3.88 -7.76 18.70
CA ASN A 326 -4.46 -9.04 19.15
C ASN A 326 -5.77 -9.41 18.44
N SER A 327 -6.46 -8.47 17.79
CA SER A 327 -7.65 -8.78 16.98
C SER A 327 -7.33 -9.13 15.53
N LEU A 328 -6.06 -9.07 15.12
CA LEU A 328 -5.66 -9.39 13.75
C LEU A 328 -5.76 -10.90 13.51
N GLU A 329 -6.74 -11.30 12.70
CA GLU A 329 -6.89 -12.66 12.20
C GLU A 329 -6.76 -12.65 10.66
N LEU A 330 -6.04 -13.64 10.13
CA LEU A 330 -5.96 -13.86 8.68
C LEU A 330 -6.84 -15.07 8.32
N PRO A 331 -7.60 -15.01 7.20
CA PRO A 331 -8.47 -16.10 6.80
C PRO A 331 -7.70 -17.36 6.33
N SER A 332 -6.40 -17.23 6.04
CA SER A 332 -5.52 -18.35 5.68
C SER A 332 -4.04 -17.99 5.89
N ASP A 333 -3.16 -18.98 5.68
CA ASP A 333 -1.70 -18.83 5.61
C ASP A 333 -1.19 -18.42 4.21
N LYS A 334 -2.10 -18.09 3.28
CA LYS A 334 -1.78 -17.71 1.89
C LYS A 334 -1.93 -16.20 1.62
N VAL A 335 -2.39 -15.44 2.61
CA VAL A 335 -2.57 -13.99 2.53
C VAL A 335 -1.75 -13.29 3.60
N CYS A 336 -1.42 -12.02 3.38
CA CYS A 336 -0.70 -11.23 4.37
C CYS A 336 -1.03 -9.74 4.29
N PHE A 337 -0.76 -9.01 5.37
CA PHE A 337 -0.87 -7.55 5.36
C PHE A 337 0.29 -6.89 4.61
N PHE A 338 0.01 -5.74 4.00
CA PHE A 338 1.01 -4.76 3.60
C PHE A 338 1.14 -3.68 4.67
N ASN A 339 2.19 -3.77 5.47
CA ASN A 339 2.41 -2.93 6.65
C ASN A 339 3.21 -1.69 6.27
N PHE A 340 2.72 -0.49 6.56
CA PHE A 340 3.36 0.75 6.17
C PHE A 340 3.16 1.84 7.24
N THR A 341 3.96 2.90 7.18
CA THR A 341 3.80 4.10 8.02
C THR A 341 3.33 5.32 7.24
N ALA A 342 3.66 5.41 5.97
CA ALA A 342 3.30 6.54 5.12
C ALA A 342 3.12 6.10 3.67
N SER A 343 2.44 6.91 2.89
CA SER A 343 2.24 6.71 1.47
C SER A 343 2.24 8.05 0.75
N HIS A 344 1.92 8.05 -0.54
CA HIS A 344 1.68 9.28 -1.28
C HIS A 344 0.47 10.06 -0.76
N ASP A 345 -0.54 9.39 -0.20
CA ASP A 345 -1.64 10.04 0.50
C ASP A 345 -1.26 10.36 1.94
N GLY A 346 -2.00 11.28 2.57
CA GLY A 346 -1.83 11.53 3.99
C GLY A 346 -2.27 10.32 4.84
N VAL A 347 -1.98 10.37 6.13
CA VAL A 347 -2.35 9.31 7.08
C VAL A 347 -3.87 9.37 7.31
N GLY A 348 -4.59 8.42 6.70
CA GLY A 348 -6.03 8.26 6.87
C GLY A 348 -6.39 7.90 8.30
N VAL A 349 -7.41 8.54 8.87
CA VAL A 349 -7.86 8.27 10.25
C VAL A 349 -9.17 7.48 10.32
N ARG A 350 -9.74 7.10 9.17
CA ARG A 350 -10.96 6.28 9.11
C ARG A 350 -10.76 4.88 9.66
N ALA A 351 -9.61 4.26 9.39
CA ALA A 351 -9.34 2.89 9.81
C ALA A 351 -9.24 2.73 11.34
N VAL A 352 -9.13 3.84 12.09
CA VAL A 352 -9.04 3.85 13.56
C VAL A 352 -10.25 4.48 14.24
N SER A 353 -11.32 4.83 13.51
CA SER A 353 -12.49 5.49 14.11
C SER A 353 -13.20 4.63 15.16
N ASP A 354 -13.12 3.31 15.03
CA ASP A 354 -13.72 2.35 15.97
C ASP A 354 -12.69 1.85 17.02
N ILE A 355 -11.44 2.32 16.94
CA ILE A 355 -10.34 1.92 17.82
C ILE A 355 -10.00 3.04 18.81
N LEU A 356 -9.88 4.27 18.30
CA LEU A 356 -9.55 5.46 19.08
C LEU A 356 -10.82 6.23 19.47
N GLU A 357 -10.89 6.63 20.73
CA GLU A 357 -11.92 7.53 21.21
C GLU A 357 -11.74 8.93 20.61
N SER A 358 -12.82 9.72 20.55
CA SER A 358 -12.77 11.06 19.94
C SER A 358 -11.71 11.97 20.55
N LYS A 359 -11.42 11.85 21.85
CA LYS A 359 -10.35 12.61 22.53
C LYS A 359 -8.95 12.17 22.08
N GLU A 360 -8.76 10.88 21.87
CA GLU A 360 -7.50 10.28 21.42
C GLU A 360 -7.22 10.65 19.95
N LEU A 361 -8.26 10.61 19.12
CA LEU A 361 -8.19 11.07 17.73
C LEU A 361 -7.90 12.58 17.65
N ASN A 362 -8.56 13.39 18.47
CA ASN A 362 -8.30 14.83 18.52
C ASN A 362 -6.87 15.14 19.00
N PHE A 363 -6.33 14.39 19.97
CA PHE A 363 -4.94 14.51 20.38
C PHE A 363 -3.97 14.26 19.21
N LEU A 364 -4.23 13.24 18.39
CA LEU A 364 -3.41 12.97 17.20
C LEU A 364 -3.51 14.09 16.16
N VAL A 365 -4.71 14.61 15.92
CA VAL A 365 -4.98 15.76 15.03
C VAL A 365 -4.24 17.00 15.49
N GLU A 366 -4.40 17.39 16.74
CA GLU A 366 -3.76 18.57 17.33
C GLU A 366 -2.24 18.45 17.33
N SER A 367 -1.71 17.26 17.60
CA SER A 367 -0.26 16.98 17.52
C SER A 367 0.25 17.16 16.09
N CYS A 368 -0.46 16.62 15.10
CA CYS A 368 -0.12 16.79 13.69
C CYS A 368 -0.08 18.28 13.29
N GLU A 369 -1.09 19.06 13.67
CA GLU A 369 -1.14 20.51 13.38
C GLU A 369 -0.03 21.28 14.11
N ALA A 370 0.24 20.94 15.38
CA ALA A 370 1.30 21.55 16.16
C ALA A 370 2.70 21.31 15.54
N HIS A 371 2.91 20.16 14.90
CA HIS A 371 4.14 19.83 14.19
C HIS A 371 4.18 20.37 12.74
N GLY A 372 3.22 21.21 12.34
CA GLY A 372 3.16 21.83 11.01
C GLY A 372 2.46 20.99 9.94
N GLY A 373 1.84 19.87 10.30
CA GLY A 373 0.96 19.12 9.41
C GLY A 373 -0.36 19.85 9.12
N LEU A 374 -1.13 19.32 8.17
CA LEU A 374 -2.41 19.86 7.75
C LEU A 374 -3.49 18.78 7.81
N VAL A 375 -4.73 19.13 8.10
CA VAL A 375 -5.83 18.15 8.17
C VAL A 375 -6.84 18.37 7.06
N SER A 376 -7.16 17.28 6.36
CA SER A 376 -8.28 17.25 5.43
C SER A 376 -9.50 16.69 6.13
N TYR A 377 -10.65 17.34 5.95
CA TYR A 377 -11.91 16.98 6.59
C TYR A 377 -12.92 16.47 5.57
N ARG A 378 -13.78 15.54 6.00
CA ARG A 378 -14.98 15.14 5.26
C ARG A 378 -16.23 15.71 5.92
N SER A 379 -17.27 15.93 5.13
CA SER A 379 -18.60 16.27 5.64
C SER A 379 -19.30 15.02 6.14
N VAL A 380 -19.90 15.10 7.34
CA VAL A 380 -20.81 14.10 7.90
C VAL A 380 -22.16 14.81 8.07
N GLY A 381 -23.10 14.53 7.17
CA GLY A 381 -24.36 15.28 7.09
C GLY A 381 -24.16 16.75 6.70
N ASP A 382 -25.10 17.61 7.08
CA ASP A 382 -25.17 18.99 6.60
C ASP A 382 -24.22 19.97 7.31
N GLU A 383 -23.66 19.64 8.49
CA GLU A 383 -22.86 20.62 9.27
C GLU A 383 -21.62 20.07 10.00
N GLU A 384 -21.48 18.76 10.22
CA GLU A 384 -20.38 18.22 11.03
C GLU A 384 -19.15 17.85 10.16
N LYS A 385 -17.96 18.34 10.55
CA LYS A 385 -16.69 18.00 9.89
C LYS A 385 -15.94 16.98 10.74
N SER A 386 -15.60 15.85 10.11
CA SER A 386 -14.78 14.80 10.73
C SER A 386 -13.40 14.77 10.05
N PRO A 387 -12.29 14.66 10.81
CA PRO A 387 -10.97 14.52 10.21
C PRO A 387 -10.95 13.25 9.33
N TYR A 388 -10.42 13.38 8.13
CA TYR A 388 -10.33 12.30 7.15
C TYR A 388 -8.88 11.84 6.98
N GLU A 389 -7.95 12.79 6.90
CA GLU A 389 -6.56 12.51 6.56
C GLU A 389 -5.60 13.56 7.15
N LEU A 390 -4.53 13.08 7.80
CA LEU A 390 -3.43 13.89 8.33
C LEU A 390 -2.34 14.01 7.25
N ASN A 391 -2.14 15.22 6.74
CA ASN A 391 -1.19 15.53 5.69
C ASN A 391 0.10 16.03 6.35
N CYS A 392 1.06 15.14 6.52
CA CYS A 392 2.33 15.43 7.18
C CYS A 392 3.35 14.34 6.82
N SER A 393 4.63 14.70 6.76
CA SER A 393 5.73 13.73 6.68
C SER A 393 5.78 12.93 7.99
N TYR A 394 5.96 11.61 7.92
CA TYR A 394 5.75 10.76 9.10
C TYR A 394 6.71 11.10 10.26
N ILE A 395 7.95 11.46 9.96
CA ILE A 395 8.90 11.92 10.98
C ILE A 395 8.41 13.17 11.73
N ASP A 396 7.69 14.06 11.05
CA ASP A 396 7.11 15.28 11.62
C ASP A 396 5.78 14.98 12.33
N ILE A 397 5.03 13.95 11.93
CA ILE A 397 3.90 13.47 12.74
C ILE A 397 4.40 13.05 14.13
N LEU A 398 5.50 12.30 14.18
CA LEU A 398 6.02 11.71 15.42
C LEU A 398 6.77 12.72 16.30
N SER A 399 7.21 13.86 15.77
CA SER A 399 8.03 14.81 16.52
C SER A 399 8.00 16.19 15.87
N ALA A 400 8.00 17.24 16.69
CA ALA A 400 8.05 18.60 16.15
C ALA A 400 9.38 18.86 15.43
N PRO A 401 9.41 19.68 14.36
CA PRO A 401 10.63 19.97 13.62
C PRO A 401 11.79 20.52 14.47
N GLU A 402 11.46 21.25 15.53
CA GLU A 402 12.40 21.84 16.49
C GLU A 402 12.87 20.90 17.61
N GLU A 403 12.29 19.71 17.74
CA GLU A 403 12.75 18.72 18.72
C GLU A 403 14.16 18.21 18.38
N ASP A 404 14.89 17.78 19.41
CA ASP A 404 16.24 17.25 19.28
C ASP A 404 16.33 16.11 18.24
N CYS A 405 17.31 16.17 17.36
CA CYS A 405 17.49 15.20 16.28
C CYS A 405 17.61 13.76 16.79
N THR A 406 18.17 13.53 18.00
CA THR A 406 18.26 12.19 18.59
C THR A 406 16.89 11.64 18.94
N LEU A 407 16.00 12.48 19.49
CA LEU A 407 14.63 12.10 19.82
C LEU A 407 13.83 11.78 18.55
N ARG A 408 13.93 12.66 17.54
CA ARG A 408 13.28 12.47 16.23
C ARG A 408 13.72 11.17 15.57
N LEU A 409 15.04 10.91 15.55
CA LEU A 409 15.61 9.67 15.04
C LEU A 409 15.08 8.45 15.80
N LYS A 410 15.05 8.50 17.14
CA LYS A 410 14.59 7.39 17.97
C LYS A 410 13.13 7.03 17.70
N ARG A 411 12.22 8.02 17.68
CA ARG A 411 10.79 7.79 17.40
C ARG A 411 10.57 7.27 15.98
N MET A 412 11.28 7.84 15.01
CA MET A 412 11.19 7.38 13.63
C MET A 412 11.67 5.94 13.50
N ILE A 413 12.86 5.60 14.02
CA ILE A 413 13.40 4.24 13.98
C ILE A 413 12.53 3.24 14.75
N LEU A 414 11.97 3.62 15.90
CA LEU A 414 10.98 2.80 16.62
C LEU A 414 9.80 2.45 15.71
N SER A 415 9.21 3.44 15.04
CA SER A 415 8.07 3.22 14.15
C SER A 415 8.41 2.29 12.98
N GLN A 416 9.55 2.52 12.34
CA GLN A 416 9.97 1.75 11.17
C GLN A 416 10.37 0.32 11.55
N ALA A 417 11.04 0.13 12.69
CA ALA A 417 11.39 -1.20 13.20
C ALA A 417 10.15 -2.04 13.52
N LEU A 418 9.11 -1.41 14.08
CA LEU A 418 7.85 -2.09 14.33
C LEU A 418 7.20 -2.56 13.03
N VAL A 419 7.15 -1.72 11.99
CA VAL A 419 6.63 -2.11 10.67
C VAL A 419 7.44 -3.28 10.08
N LEU A 420 8.76 -3.28 10.25
CA LEU A 420 9.62 -4.40 9.83
C LEU A 420 9.39 -5.69 10.64
N ALA A 421 8.78 -5.63 11.83
CA ALA A 421 8.52 -6.80 12.67
C ALA A 421 7.07 -7.32 12.57
N MET A 422 6.14 -6.48 12.08
CA MET A 422 4.73 -6.86 11.92
C MET A 422 4.55 -8.04 10.95
N PRO A 423 3.58 -8.94 11.19
CA PRO A 423 3.22 -10.00 10.26
C PRO A 423 2.80 -9.42 8.89
N GLY A 424 3.54 -9.80 7.85
CA GLY A 424 3.29 -9.35 6.48
C GLY A 424 4.52 -8.73 5.80
N VAL A 425 4.26 -8.01 4.70
CA VAL A 425 5.29 -7.35 3.88
C VAL A 425 5.37 -5.87 4.25
N PRO A 426 6.56 -5.33 4.56
CA PRO A 426 6.75 -3.92 4.84
C PRO A 426 6.76 -3.09 3.55
N GLY A 427 5.93 -2.06 3.55
CA GLY A 427 5.91 -0.96 2.61
C GLY A 427 6.65 0.24 3.17
N ILE A 428 7.76 0.61 2.52
CA ILE A 428 8.58 1.76 2.90
C ILE A 428 8.28 2.89 1.93
N TYR A 429 7.80 4.03 2.42
CA TYR A 429 7.67 5.21 1.58
C TYR A 429 9.02 5.89 1.38
N PHE A 430 9.32 6.35 0.17
CA PHE A 430 10.60 6.97 -0.16
C PHE A 430 11.01 8.07 0.85
N HIS A 431 10.07 8.94 1.21
CA HIS A 431 10.33 10.00 2.19
C HIS A 431 10.60 9.49 3.62
N SER A 432 10.02 8.35 4.02
CA SER A 432 10.33 7.69 5.28
C SER A 432 11.71 7.04 5.27
N LEU A 433 12.18 6.57 4.10
CA LEU A 433 13.51 6.01 3.92
C LEU A 433 14.60 7.07 4.05
N VAL A 434 14.44 8.22 3.38
CA VAL A 434 15.44 9.30 3.38
C VAL A 434 15.20 10.37 4.45
N GLY A 435 14.17 10.23 5.29
CA GLY A 435 13.89 11.19 6.36
C GLY A 435 13.53 12.59 5.85
N SER A 436 12.65 12.68 4.85
CA SER A 436 12.11 13.98 4.40
C SER A 436 11.13 14.56 5.43
N GLN A 437 11.14 15.89 5.52
CA GLN A 437 10.28 16.68 6.41
C GLN A 437 9.13 17.31 5.60
N ASN A 438 8.27 18.09 6.26
CA ASN A 438 7.12 18.74 5.64
C ASN A 438 7.52 19.73 4.54
N TYR A 439 7.06 19.46 3.32
CA TYR A 439 7.33 20.28 2.13
C TYR A 439 6.29 21.41 1.96
N HIS A 440 6.29 22.35 2.90
CA HIS A 440 5.33 23.45 2.92
C HIS A 440 5.34 24.32 1.66
N GLU A 441 6.47 24.40 0.96
CA GLU A 441 6.57 25.18 -0.27
C GLU A 441 5.66 24.62 -1.38
N ALA A 442 5.61 23.29 -1.55
CA ALA A 442 4.68 22.70 -2.51
C ALA A 442 3.24 22.96 -2.14
N VAL A 443 2.87 22.86 -0.86
CA VAL A 443 1.49 23.16 -0.44
C VAL A 443 1.11 24.60 -0.80
N ARG A 444 2.01 25.56 -0.60
CA ARG A 444 1.77 26.96 -0.97
C ARG A 444 1.58 27.13 -2.48
N LYS A 445 2.37 26.42 -3.30
CA LYS A 445 2.31 26.47 -4.77
C LYS A 445 1.07 25.78 -5.33
N THR A 446 0.75 24.58 -4.85
CA THR A 446 -0.29 23.71 -5.42
C THR A 446 -1.66 23.88 -4.78
N ARG A 447 -1.71 24.45 -3.57
CA ARG A 447 -2.91 24.53 -2.71
C ARG A 447 -3.52 23.17 -2.36
N ARG A 448 -2.75 22.09 -2.50
CA ARG A 448 -3.16 20.72 -2.15
C ARG A 448 -2.36 20.25 -0.92
N ASN A 449 -3.05 19.97 0.19
CA ASN A 449 -2.43 19.54 1.44
C ASN A 449 -1.51 18.32 1.26
N ARG A 450 -1.92 17.34 0.45
CA ARG A 450 -1.16 16.10 0.19
C ARG A 450 0.22 16.33 -0.41
N THR A 451 0.48 17.48 -1.02
CA THR A 451 1.81 17.77 -1.58
C THR A 451 2.89 18.01 -0.53
N ILE A 452 2.50 18.14 0.75
CA ILE A 452 3.42 18.30 1.88
C ILE A 452 4.39 17.12 2.05
N ASN A 453 4.02 15.91 1.61
CA ASN A 453 4.85 14.71 1.73
C ASN A 453 5.22 14.14 0.34
N ARG A 454 5.39 15.00 -0.68
CA ARG A 454 5.66 14.62 -2.08
C ARG A 454 6.81 15.43 -2.71
N GLU A 455 7.79 15.81 -1.91
CA GLU A 455 8.93 16.62 -2.36
C GLU A 455 9.74 15.92 -3.46
N LYS A 456 10.00 16.59 -4.58
CA LYS A 456 10.87 16.07 -5.63
C LYS A 456 12.32 16.42 -5.30
N LEU A 457 13.17 15.42 -5.11
CA LEU A 457 14.54 15.61 -4.63
C LEU A 457 15.52 15.64 -5.80
N ASN A 458 16.40 16.63 -5.83
CA ASN A 458 17.53 16.63 -6.75
C ASN A 458 18.55 15.55 -6.31
N PHE A 459 19.06 14.76 -7.25
CA PHE A 459 19.95 13.63 -6.99
C PHE A 459 21.23 14.05 -6.24
N ASP A 460 21.91 15.10 -6.71
CA ASP A 460 23.21 15.49 -6.16
C ASP A 460 23.06 16.01 -4.73
N ASN A 461 21.98 16.77 -4.47
CA ASN A 461 21.66 17.26 -3.13
C ASN A 461 21.36 16.11 -2.16
N ILE A 462 20.53 15.13 -2.57
CA ILE A 462 20.21 14.01 -1.68
C ILE A 462 21.42 13.13 -1.43
N GLU A 463 22.29 12.94 -2.43
CA GLU A 463 23.57 12.25 -2.27
C GLU A 463 24.45 12.94 -1.23
N GLU A 464 24.60 14.27 -1.30
CA GLU A 464 25.38 15.04 -0.34
C GLU A 464 24.83 14.89 1.09
N GLU A 465 23.51 15.07 1.26
CA GLU A 465 22.86 15.01 2.58
C GLU A 465 22.83 13.59 3.17
N LEU A 466 22.73 12.56 2.33
CA LEU A 466 22.85 11.16 2.75
C LEU A 466 24.29 10.80 3.13
N ASN A 467 25.29 11.54 2.65
CA ASN A 467 26.69 11.34 2.99
C ASN A 467 27.18 12.24 4.14
N GLU A 468 26.43 13.29 4.50
CA GLU A 468 26.77 14.20 5.61
C GLU A 468 26.74 13.48 6.97
N GLU A 469 27.92 13.14 7.50
CA GLU A 469 28.03 12.41 8.77
C GLU A 469 27.41 13.17 9.95
N GLY A 470 26.59 12.48 10.73
CA GLY A 470 25.94 13.04 11.91
C GLY A 470 24.63 13.77 11.63
N SER A 471 24.27 14.02 10.36
CA SER A 471 22.97 14.59 10.01
C SER A 471 21.83 13.65 10.39
N LEU A 472 20.64 14.19 10.65
CA LEU A 472 19.44 13.38 10.94
C LEU A 472 19.15 12.41 9.78
N ARG A 473 19.27 12.90 8.53
CA ARG A 473 19.03 12.13 7.31
C ARG A 473 20.03 10.97 7.14
N ASN A 474 21.34 11.23 7.28
CA ASN A 474 22.38 10.19 7.23
C ASN A 474 22.16 9.11 8.30
N ASN A 475 21.94 9.53 9.55
CA ASN A 475 21.75 8.61 10.66
C ASN A 475 20.49 7.74 10.52
N LEU A 476 19.37 8.36 10.10
CA LEU A 476 18.11 7.65 9.84
C LEU A 476 18.29 6.65 8.71
N PHE A 477 18.82 7.08 7.57
CA PHE A 477 18.97 6.22 6.40
C PHE A 477 19.86 5.00 6.71
N LYS A 478 21.04 5.21 7.32
CA LYS A 478 21.96 4.13 7.72
C LYS A 478 21.31 3.18 8.72
N ARG A 479 20.66 3.72 9.75
CA ARG A 479 20.04 2.90 10.80
C ARG A 479 18.86 2.10 10.26
N TYR A 480 18.07 2.68 9.36
CA TYR A 480 16.95 2.00 8.75
C TYR A 480 17.43 0.89 7.81
N LYS A 481 18.41 1.16 6.94
CA LYS A 481 19.07 0.13 6.11
C LYS A 481 19.61 -1.03 6.94
N GLN A 482 20.24 -0.76 8.08
CA GLN A 482 20.73 -1.80 8.98
C GLN A 482 19.59 -2.72 9.47
N LEU A 483 18.46 -2.15 9.88
CA LEU A 483 17.31 -2.94 10.34
C LEU A 483 16.68 -3.75 9.21
N ILE A 484 16.60 -3.18 8.01
CA ILE A 484 16.13 -3.90 6.82
C ILE A 484 17.06 -5.09 6.54
N SER A 485 18.38 -4.86 6.55
CA SER A 485 19.38 -5.91 6.34
C SER A 485 19.26 -7.05 7.37
N ILE A 486 18.99 -6.73 8.63
CA ILE A 486 18.73 -7.75 9.66
C ILE A 486 17.43 -8.50 9.34
N ARG A 487 16.34 -7.78 9.00
CA ARG A 487 15.04 -8.39 8.69
C ARG A 487 15.16 -9.40 7.54
N ILE A 488 15.74 -9.01 6.41
CA ILE A 488 15.80 -9.86 5.21
C ILE A 488 16.68 -11.10 5.37
N ASN A 489 17.46 -11.19 6.46
CA ASN A 489 18.30 -12.34 6.80
C ASN A 489 17.76 -13.13 8.00
N GLU A 490 16.56 -12.83 8.49
CA GLU A 490 15.96 -13.50 9.64
C GLU A 490 14.65 -14.20 9.23
N PRO A 491 14.65 -15.55 9.14
CA PRO A 491 13.49 -16.34 8.69
C PRO A 491 12.21 -16.10 9.50
N CYS A 492 12.31 -15.70 10.77
CA CYS A 492 11.12 -15.39 11.58
C CYS A 492 10.28 -14.22 11.03
N PHE A 493 10.83 -13.37 10.16
CA PHE A 493 10.09 -12.27 9.52
C PHE A 493 9.38 -12.66 8.23
N ASN A 494 9.30 -13.95 7.90
CA ASN A 494 8.57 -14.40 6.73
C ASN A 494 7.07 -14.00 6.81
N PRO A 495 6.49 -13.34 5.78
CA PRO A 495 5.16 -12.73 5.84
C PRO A 495 4.02 -13.64 6.27
N PHE A 496 4.12 -14.94 5.97
CA PHE A 496 3.08 -15.94 6.24
C PHE A 496 3.32 -16.76 7.51
N SER A 497 4.42 -16.51 8.21
CA SER A 497 4.73 -17.26 9.41
C SER A 497 3.86 -16.83 10.59
N LYS A 498 3.62 -17.80 11.47
CA LYS A 498 2.88 -17.63 12.72
C LYS A 498 3.43 -16.48 13.55
N PHE A 499 2.54 -15.81 14.27
CA PHE A 499 2.86 -14.71 15.16
C PHE A 499 1.95 -14.69 16.39
N GLU A 500 2.43 -14.08 17.46
CA GLU A 500 1.70 -13.84 18.70
C GLU A 500 2.06 -12.44 19.21
N PHE A 501 1.10 -11.68 19.72
CA PHE A 501 1.37 -10.41 20.40
C PHE A 501 1.44 -10.65 21.91
N LEU A 502 2.46 -10.11 22.57
CA LEU A 502 2.68 -10.30 24.00
C LEU A 502 2.23 -9.07 24.79
N SER A 503 1.49 -9.28 25.86
CA SER A 503 1.00 -8.22 26.76
C SER A 503 2.02 -7.93 27.85
N LEU A 504 2.93 -6.99 27.60
CA LEU A 504 4.05 -6.65 28.49
C LEU A 504 3.92 -5.27 29.17
N GLY A 505 2.68 -4.83 29.42
CA GLY A 505 2.37 -3.51 29.95
C GLY A 505 2.06 -2.47 28.87
N LYS A 506 1.79 -1.23 29.29
CA LYS A 506 1.35 -0.15 28.40
C LYS A 506 2.49 0.59 27.70
N GLU A 507 3.72 0.47 28.20
CA GLU A 507 4.88 1.12 27.59
C GLU A 507 5.54 0.27 26.49
N ILE A 508 5.25 -1.03 26.43
CA ILE A 508 5.93 -1.98 25.54
C ILE A 508 4.96 -2.53 24.50
N PHE A 509 5.39 -2.59 23.25
CA PHE A 509 4.75 -3.38 22.21
C PHE A 509 5.65 -4.55 21.83
N ALA A 510 5.11 -5.76 21.87
CA ALA A 510 5.89 -6.98 21.72
C ALA A 510 5.23 -7.96 20.75
N ILE A 511 6.04 -8.46 19.80
CA ILE A 511 5.63 -9.44 18.80
C ILE A 511 6.55 -10.66 18.92
N LYS A 512 5.97 -11.83 19.14
CA LYS A 512 6.66 -13.10 18.97
C LYS A 512 6.38 -13.63 17.58
N ARG A 513 7.45 -13.93 16.85
CA ARG A 513 7.46 -14.34 15.45
C ARG A 513 8.12 -15.71 15.36
N TYR A 514 7.61 -16.58 14.49
CA TYR A 514 8.16 -17.91 14.25
C TYR A 514 8.74 -18.00 12.85
N SER A 515 9.73 -18.87 12.63
CA SER A 515 10.11 -19.30 11.28
C SER A 515 8.94 -20.05 10.63
N LYS A 516 8.99 -20.19 9.30
CA LYS A 516 7.96 -20.91 8.54
C LYS A 516 7.81 -22.38 8.99
N ASP A 517 8.92 -23.00 9.38
CA ASP A 517 8.95 -24.39 9.85
C ASP A 517 8.70 -24.51 11.38
N GLU A 518 8.44 -23.39 12.06
CA GLU A 518 8.23 -23.27 13.51
C GLU A 518 9.38 -23.82 14.40
N ASP A 519 10.57 -23.97 13.83
CA ASP A 519 11.78 -24.46 14.52
C ASP A 519 12.60 -23.33 15.19
N GLU A 520 12.41 -22.10 14.73
CA GLU A 520 13.01 -20.89 15.29
C GLU A 520 11.92 -19.89 15.69
N TYR A 521 12.22 -19.05 16.67
CA TYR A 521 11.38 -17.92 17.01
C TYR A 521 12.21 -16.71 17.45
N LEU A 522 11.58 -15.55 17.40
CA LEU A 522 12.13 -14.27 17.81
C LEU A 522 11.07 -13.44 18.52
N ILE A 523 11.49 -12.64 19.51
CA ILE A 523 10.64 -11.67 20.20
C ILE A 523 11.12 -10.26 19.86
N ALA A 524 10.31 -9.49 19.13
CA ALA A 524 10.56 -8.09 18.82
C ALA A 524 9.92 -7.20 19.88
N LEU A 525 10.74 -6.44 20.61
CA LEU A 525 10.33 -5.53 21.69
C LEU A 525 10.55 -4.07 21.28
N HIS A 526 9.58 -3.24 21.60
CA HIS A 526 9.54 -1.83 21.25
C HIS A 526 9.12 -1.02 22.48
N ASN A 527 10.01 -0.20 23.04
CA ASN A 527 9.67 0.70 24.16
C ASN A 527 9.09 2.00 23.61
N PHE A 528 7.85 2.33 23.93
CA PHE A 528 7.18 3.55 23.47
C PHE A 528 7.36 4.72 24.45
N ALA A 529 7.92 4.46 25.63
CA ALA A 529 8.06 5.47 26.66
C ALA A 529 9.33 6.33 26.48
N ASN A 530 9.24 7.60 26.86
CA ASN A 530 10.41 8.49 26.98
C ASN A 530 11.14 8.32 28.32
N LYS A 531 11.22 7.08 28.83
CA LYS A 531 11.89 6.71 30.07
C LYS A 531 12.44 5.29 29.95
N ASP A 532 13.35 4.96 30.84
CA ASP A 532 13.74 3.57 31.03
C ASP A 532 12.52 2.76 31.49
N THR A 533 12.33 1.58 30.90
CA THR A 533 11.19 0.69 31.16
C THR A 533 11.72 -0.70 31.51
N GLU A 534 11.26 -1.26 32.63
CA GLU A 534 11.53 -2.65 32.99
C GLU A 534 10.49 -3.57 32.33
N VAL A 535 10.96 -4.68 31.76
CA VAL A 535 10.15 -5.64 31.01
C VAL A 535 10.39 -7.02 31.60
N ASP A 536 9.32 -7.63 32.12
CA ASP A 536 9.36 -9.02 32.58
C ASP A 536 9.05 -9.97 31.42
N LEU A 537 10.10 -10.64 30.93
CA LEU A 537 10.04 -11.63 29.87
C LEU A 537 10.03 -13.06 30.40
N ALA A 538 10.24 -13.28 31.71
CA ALA A 538 10.35 -14.60 32.31
C ALA A 538 9.20 -15.58 31.95
N PRO A 539 7.94 -15.11 31.77
CA PRO A 539 6.84 -15.99 31.33
C PRO A 539 6.94 -16.44 29.85
N HIS A 540 7.76 -15.77 29.04
CA HIS A 540 7.80 -15.89 27.58
C HIS A 540 9.12 -16.41 27.03
N ILE A 541 10.17 -16.44 27.87
CA ILE A 541 11.51 -16.86 27.49
C ILE A 541 12.01 -18.00 28.36
N ASP A 542 12.75 -18.92 27.75
CA ASP A 542 13.54 -19.94 28.46
C ASP A 542 14.95 -19.96 27.88
N GLY A 543 15.96 -19.82 28.75
CA GLY A 543 17.38 -19.81 28.39
C GLY A 543 17.98 -18.43 28.06
N GLU A 544 19.16 -18.45 27.43
CA GLU A 544 19.91 -17.25 27.03
C GLU A 544 19.36 -16.71 25.69
N PHE A 545 19.26 -15.39 25.57
CA PHE A 545 18.86 -14.72 24.33
C PHE A 545 19.96 -13.79 23.84
N ARG A 546 19.94 -13.51 22.53
CA ARG A 546 20.76 -12.48 21.92
C ARG A 546 19.86 -11.50 21.20
N ASP A 547 20.06 -10.22 21.46
CA ASP A 547 19.50 -9.16 20.62
C ASP A 547 20.26 -9.14 19.30
N ILE A 548 19.59 -9.47 18.19
CA ILE A 548 20.23 -9.51 16.87
C ILE A 548 20.51 -8.10 16.32
N ILE A 549 19.96 -7.04 16.95
CA ILE A 549 20.23 -5.64 16.60
C ILE A 549 21.53 -5.15 17.24
N SER A 550 21.65 -5.24 18.57
CA SER A 550 22.83 -4.72 19.31
C SER A 550 23.90 -5.78 19.58
N HIS A 551 23.59 -7.06 19.33
CA HIS A 551 24.39 -8.22 19.68
C HIS A 551 24.60 -8.45 21.19
N GLN A 552 23.85 -7.76 22.04
CA GLN A 552 23.89 -7.97 23.48
C GLN A 552 23.23 -9.29 23.88
N TYR A 553 23.80 -9.94 24.90
CA TYR A 553 23.25 -11.17 25.48
C TYR A 553 22.35 -10.83 26.66
N ILE A 554 21.22 -11.52 26.75
CA ILE A 554 20.23 -11.39 27.80
C ILE A 554 20.11 -12.75 28.49
N ASN A 555 20.45 -12.78 29.77
CA ASN A 555 20.47 -14.01 30.58
C ASN A 555 19.49 -13.95 31.75
N GLU A 556 18.75 -12.84 31.88
CA GLU A 556 17.83 -12.56 32.97
C GLU A 556 16.40 -12.52 32.43
N GLY A 557 15.45 -12.98 33.24
CA GLY A 557 14.03 -12.91 32.90
C GLY A 557 13.49 -11.48 32.86
N THR A 558 14.19 -10.52 33.46
CA THR A 558 13.84 -9.10 33.43
C THR A 558 14.88 -8.31 32.65
N LEU A 559 14.41 -7.45 31.75
CA LEU A 559 15.21 -6.60 30.88
C LEU A 559 14.88 -5.14 31.16
N LYS A 560 15.90 -4.27 31.11
CA LYS A 560 15.70 -2.81 31.17
C LYS A 560 15.92 -2.20 29.80
N MET A 561 14.86 -1.66 29.19
CA MET A 561 14.91 -0.97 27.90
C MET A 561 15.03 0.53 28.08
N LYS A 562 15.90 1.17 27.31
CA LYS A 562 16.08 2.64 27.24
C LYS A 562 14.90 3.31 26.53
N PRO A 563 14.73 4.64 26.67
CA PRO A 563 13.69 5.38 25.96
C PRO A 563 13.73 5.12 24.45
N TYR A 564 12.60 4.70 23.90
CA TYR A 564 12.44 4.39 22.47
C TYR A 564 13.36 3.28 21.92
N GLU A 565 13.89 2.43 22.79
CA GLU A 565 14.73 1.31 22.39
C GLU A 565 13.93 0.22 21.68
N ILE A 566 14.59 -0.43 20.71
CA ILE A 566 14.10 -1.58 19.98
C ILE A 566 15.07 -2.73 20.20
N MET A 567 14.54 -3.93 20.40
CA MET A 567 15.34 -5.15 20.57
C MET A 567 14.66 -6.30 19.86
N TRP A 568 15.43 -7.10 19.12
CA TRP A 568 14.94 -8.30 18.44
C TRP A 568 15.65 -9.50 19.03
N LEU A 569 14.98 -10.19 19.95
CA LEU A 569 15.57 -11.22 20.78
C LEU A 569 15.40 -12.59 20.15
N LYS A 570 16.51 -13.29 19.92
CA LYS A 570 16.52 -14.67 19.43
C LYS A 570 17.11 -15.60 20.49
N PRO A 571 16.56 -16.80 20.71
CA PRO A 571 17.16 -17.79 21.57
C PRO A 571 18.61 -18.08 21.13
N PHE A 572 19.53 -18.04 22.09
CA PHE A 572 20.93 -18.32 21.84
C PHE A 572 21.28 -19.71 22.36
N THR A 573 21.53 -20.64 21.43
CA THR A 573 22.16 -21.92 21.77
C THR A 573 23.66 -21.81 21.52
N LYS A 574 24.48 -21.98 22.58
CA LYS A 574 25.93 -22.15 22.41
C LYS A 574 26.14 -23.39 21.53
N GLY A 575 26.52 -23.17 20.27
CA GLY A 575 26.72 -24.24 19.31
C GLY A 575 27.57 -25.37 19.92
N LYS A 576 27.00 -26.58 19.95
CA LYS A 576 27.80 -27.81 19.98
C LYS A 576 28.86 -27.66 18.90
N LYS A 577 30.14 -27.84 19.26
CA LYS A 577 31.22 -28.02 18.28
C LYS A 577 30.71 -28.95 17.18
N LYS A 578 30.65 -28.47 15.95
CA LYS A 578 30.60 -29.33 14.77
C LYS A 578 31.84 -30.22 14.88
N ASN A 579 31.63 -31.46 15.32
CA ASN A 579 32.64 -32.49 15.14
C ASN A 579 32.61 -32.81 13.65
N ASP A 580 33.62 -32.31 12.93
CA ASP A 580 33.96 -32.79 11.60
C ASP A 580 34.13 -34.31 11.65
N LYS A 581 33.36 -35.01 10.81
CA LYS A 581 33.69 -36.34 10.31
C LYS A 581 33.25 -36.46 8.87
#